data_AF-A0A816GBE8-F1
#
_entry.id   AF-A0A816GBE8-F1
#
_cell.length_a   1.000
_cell.length_b   1.000
_cell.length_c   1.000
_cell.angle_alpha   90.00
_cell.angle_beta   90.00
_cell.angle_gamma   90.00
#
_symmetry.space_group_name_H-M   'P 1'
#
loop_
_entity.id
_entity.type
_entity.pdbx_description
1 polymer ?
#
loop_
_entity_poly.entity_id
_entity_poly.type
_entity_poly.pdbx_seq_one_letter_code
_entity_poly.pdbx_strand_id
1 'polypeptide(L)'
;MIWATGFLIFWRRRQAEIAYQWNTLDMEPIEEIRSTFKGQLHRSPVTGKLEVYYPNWKRLLFRLLVTIPMIGINIMLVSFVILLIIRFQSWIDRQLKIGRLPHLMSLTEFLPKILLALVTTIFSDIYKRIARWLTNQENYREQRVHD
;
A
#
# COMPACT_ATOMS: atom_id res chain seq x y z
N MET A 1 13.90 -10.14 17.61
CA MET A 1 12.77 -9.35 18.14
C MET A 1 13.21 -8.19 19.04
N ILE A 2 14.08 -8.42 20.04
CA ILE A 2 14.54 -7.38 20.98
C ILE A 2 15.14 -6.15 20.27
N TRP A 3 15.97 -6.36 19.24
CA TRP A 3 16.58 -5.26 18.47
C TRP A 3 15.54 -4.40 17.73
N ALA A 4 14.53 -5.01 17.11
CA ALA A 4 13.49 -4.28 16.40
C ALA A 4 12.66 -3.40 17.35
N THR A 5 12.29 -3.96 18.51
CA THR A 5 11.58 -3.22 19.55
C THR A 5 12.46 -2.09 20.13
N GLY A 6 13.74 -2.38 20.39
CA GLY A 6 14.69 -1.38 20.88
C GLY A 6 14.89 -0.23 19.88
N PHE A 7 15.04 -0.55 18.59
CA PHE A 7 15.14 0.44 17.52
C PHE A 7 13.89 1.31 17.43
N LEU A 8 12.68 0.73 17.49
CA LEU A 8 11.44 1.51 17.47
C LEU A 8 11.31 2.46 18.67
N ILE A 9 11.70 2.00 19.86
CA ILE A 9 11.69 2.82 21.07
C ILE A 9 12.69 3.97 20.94
N PHE A 10 13.91 3.67 20.49
CA PHE A 10 14.95 4.66 20.28
C PHE A 10 14.54 5.69 19.22
N TRP A 11 13.99 5.22 18.10
CA TRP A 11 13.55 6.08 17.00
C TRP A 11 12.41 7.01 17.42
N ARG A 12 11.42 6.51 18.19
CA ARG A 12 10.35 7.35 18.74
C ARG A 12 10.88 8.44 19.66
N ARG A 13 11.87 8.13 20.50
CA ARG A 13 12.54 9.13 21.35
C ARG A 13 13.27 10.18 20.52
N ARG A 14 14.01 9.74 19.50
CA ARG A 14 14.76 10.64 18.61
C ARG A 14 13.84 11.55 17.80
N GLN A 15 12.71 11.05 17.32
CA GLN A 15 11.71 11.86 16.62
C GLN A 15 11.13 12.96 17.52
N ALA A 16 10.81 12.64 18.77
CA ALA A 16 10.30 13.64 19.72
C ALA A 16 11.33 14.73 20.03
N GLU A 17 12.61 14.36 20.19
CA GLU A 17 13.70 15.31 20.41
C GLU A 17 13.87 16.28 19.22
N ILE A 18 13.83 15.78 17.99
CA ILE A 18 13.94 16.60 16.78
C ILE A 18 12.71 17.51 16.63
N ALA A 19 11.51 17.00 16.88
CA ALA A 19 10.28 17.80 16.84
C ALA A 19 10.30 18.93 17.87
N TYR A 20 10.84 18.66 19.06
CA TYR A 20 11.07 19.67 20.09
C TYR A 20 12.10 20.72 19.68
N GLN A 21 13.25 20.30 19.12
CA GLN A 21 14.28 21.22 18.62
C GLN A 21 13.75 22.14 17.51
N TRP A 22 12.86 21.64 16.66
CA TRP A 22 12.24 22.42 15.59
C TRP A 22 11.01 23.21 16.05
N ASN A 23 10.66 23.18 17.33
CA ASN A 23 9.48 23.84 17.90
C ASN A 23 8.17 23.48 17.16
N THR A 24 8.12 22.28 16.59
CA THR A 24 6.97 21.73 15.85
C THR A 24 6.15 20.77 16.69
N LEU A 25 6.52 20.59 17.97
CA LEU A 25 5.89 19.64 18.89
C LEU A 25 4.41 19.98 19.16
N ASP A 26 4.09 21.27 19.27
CA ASP A 26 2.75 21.79 19.59
C ASP A 26 2.14 22.62 18.44
N MET A 27 2.72 22.56 17.23
CA MET A 27 2.05 23.13 16.07
C MET A 27 0.82 22.27 15.78
N GLU A 28 -0.37 22.77 16.12
CA GLU A 28 -1.59 22.30 15.46
C GLU A 28 -1.34 22.42 13.96
N PRO A 29 -1.37 21.30 13.20
CA PRO A 29 -1.18 21.38 11.77
C PRO A 29 -2.28 22.28 11.23
N ILE A 30 -1.91 23.46 10.76
CA ILE A 30 -2.81 24.30 9.97
C ILE A 30 -2.99 23.54 8.66
N GLU A 31 -3.96 22.64 8.66
CA GLU A 31 -4.23 21.75 7.55
C GLU A 31 -4.71 22.57 6.36
N GLU A 32 -3.84 22.74 5.37
CA GLU A 32 -4.22 23.30 4.09
C GLU A 32 -5.31 22.43 3.47
N ILE A 33 -6.50 23.02 3.31
CA ILE A 33 -7.63 22.40 2.63
C ILE A 33 -7.23 22.18 1.18
N ARG A 34 -7.18 20.92 0.75
CA ARG A 34 -6.85 20.54 -0.62
C ARG A 34 -7.83 21.23 -1.60
N SER A 35 -7.30 21.93 -2.61
CA SER A 35 -8.11 22.63 -3.64
C SER A 35 -9.08 21.75 -4.42
N THR A 36 -8.90 20.42 -4.36
CA THR A 36 -9.71 19.41 -5.04
C THR A 36 -10.83 18.81 -4.17
N PHE A 37 -11.02 19.26 -2.92
CA PHE A 37 -12.02 18.69 -2.01
C PHE A 37 -13.44 19.05 -2.44
N LYS A 38 -14.23 18.04 -2.86
CA LYS A 38 -15.64 18.21 -3.21
C LYS A 38 -16.53 17.86 -2.01
N GLY A 39 -17.43 18.75 -1.60
CA GLY A 39 -18.45 18.42 -0.61
C GLY A 39 -19.48 19.52 -0.46
N GLN A 40 -20.44 19.31 0.43
CA GLN A 40 -21.49 20.30 0.68
C GLN A 40 -21.01 21.32 1.71
N LEU A 41 -21.28 22.59 1.41
CA LEU A 41 -21.03 23.72 2.30
C LEU A 41 -21.92 23.58 3.53
N HIS A 42 -21.31 23.30 4.68
CA HIS A 42 -21.99 23.24 5.96
C HIS A 42 -21.42 24.31 6.89
N ARG A 43 -22.26 24.94 7.70
CA ARG A 43 -21.79 25.96 8.64
C ARG A 43 -21.29 25.26 9.90
N SER A 44 -20.02 25.41 10.23
CA SER A 44 -19.46 24.79 11.43
C SER A 44 -20.15 25.36 12.68
N PRO A 45 -20.67 24.51 13.59
CA PRO A 45 -21.33 24.97 14.82
C PRO A 45 -20.37 25.62 15.82
N VAL A 46 -19.05 25.46 15.65
CA VAL A 46 -18.03 25.96 16.57
C VAL A 46 -17.33 27.22 16.03
N THR A 47 -17.06 27.27 14.73
CA THR A 47 -16.32 28.38 14.08
C THR A 47 -17.22 29.34 13.30
N GLY A 48 -18.48 28.98 13.02
CA GLY A 48 -19.43 29.79 12.24
C GLY A 48 -19.07 30.00 10.77
N LYS A 49 -17.91 29.48 10.34
CA LYS A 49 -17.37 29.51 8.98
C LYS A 49 -17.99 28.39 8.13
N LEU A 50 -18.08 28.65 6.83
CA LEU A 50 -18.51 27.66 5.83
C LEU A 50 -17.39 26.65 5.64
N GLU A 51 -17.63 25.44 6.12
CA GLU A 51 -16.70 24.32 5.99
C GLU A 51 -17.34 23.23 5.14
N VAL A 52 -16.54 22.65 4.26
CA VAL A 52 -17.00 21.52 3.46
C VAL A 52 -17.03 20.29 4.36
N TYR A 53 -18.23 19.73 4.59
CA TYR A 53 -18.46 18.57 5.48
C TYR A 53 -18.75 17.32 4.66
N TYR A 54 -18.07 16.21 4.97
CA TYR A 54 -18.35 14.89 4.41
C TYR A 54 -18.71 13.91 5.53
N PRO A 55 -19.85 13.19 5.45
CA PRO A 55 -20.30 12.31 6.53
C PRO A 55 -19.36 11.11 6.71
N ASN A 56 -18.83 10.95 7.93
CA ASN A 56 -17.86 9.90 8.30
C ASN A 56 -18.38 8.47 8.04
N TRP A 57 -19.69 8.25 8.17
CA TRP A 57 -20.30 6.93 7.94
C TRP A 57 -20.28 6.50 6.48
N LYS A 58 -20.43 7.44 5.53
CA LYS A 58 -20.29 7.14 4.10
C LYS A 58 -18.86 6.78 3.74
N ARG A 59 -17.88 7.42 4.41
CA ARG A 59 -16.44 7.12 4.22
C ARG A 59 -16.09 5.74 4.78
N LEU A 60 -16.61 5.38 5.96
CA LEU A 60 -16.38 4.06 6.54
C LEU A 60 -17.01 2.96 5.67
N LEU A 61 -18.23 3.15 5.20
CA LEU A 61 -18.91 2.18 4.34
C LEU A 61 -18.14 1.96 3.03
N PHE A 62 -17.67 3.03 2.39
CA PHE A 62 -16.89 2.92 1.15
C PHE A 62 -15.56 2.21 1.38
N ARG A 63 -14.85 2.54 2.46
CA ARG A 63 -13.60 1.87 2.84
C ARG A 63 -13.80 0.37 3.09
N LEU A 64 -14.85 0.02 3.82
CA LEU A 64 -15.10 -1.35 4.23
C LEU A 64 -15.64 -2.20 3.07
N LEU A 65 -16.45 -1.61 2.19
CA LEU A 65 -17.14 -2.31 1.11
C LEU A 65 -16.37 -2.29 -0.23
N VAL A 66 -15.42 -1.36 -0.40
CA VAL A 66 -14.65 -1.24 -1.65
C VAL A 66 -13.17 -1.55 -1.41
N THR A 67 -12.55 -0.95 -0.39
CA THR A 67 -11.10 -1.05 -0.19
C THR A 67 -10.68 -2.42 0.34
N ILE A 68 -11.37 -2.95 1.36
CA ILE A 68 -11.08 -4.28 1.92
C ILE A 68 -11.25 -5.42 0.89
N PRO A 69 -12.39 -5.57 0.19
CA PRO A 69 -12.55 -6.65 -0.77
C PRO A 69 -11.61 -6.51 -1.96
N MET A 70 -11.29 -5.27 -2.39
CA MET A 70 -10.33 -5.06 -3.48
C MET A 70 -8.92 -5.52 -3.10
N ILE A 71 -8.48 -5.24 -1.87
CA ILE A 71 -7.21 -5.78 -1.34
C ILE A 71 -7.27 -7.32 -1.30
N GLY A 72 -8.39 -7.89 -0.85
CA GLY A 72 -8.59 -9.34 -0.84
C GLY A 72 -8.47 -9.98 -2.23
N ILE A 73 -9.12 -9.40 -3.24
CA ILE A 73 -9.04 -9.86 -4.64
C ILE A 73 -7.61 -9.75 -5.16
N ASN A 74 -6.90 -8.67 -4.83
CA ASN A 74 -5.51 -8.50 -5.25
C ASN A 74 -4.59 -9.56 -4.63
N ILE A 75 -4.74 -9.85 -3.34
CA ILE A 75 -3.98 -10.90 -2.65
C ILE A 75 -4.27 -12.25 -3.30
N MET A 76 -5.54 -12.59 -3.54
CA MET A 76 -5.90 -13.85 -4.20
C MET A 76 -5.29 -13.97 -5.59
N LEU A 77 -5.32 -12.89 -6.38
CA LEU A 77 -4.75 -12.86 -7.73
C LEU A 77 -3.23 -13.06 -7.72
N VAL A 78 -2.51 -12.35 -6.84
CA VAL A 78 -1.06 -12.51 -6.70
C VAL A 78 -0.72 -13.92 -6.23
N SER A 79 -1.42 -14.43 -5.21
CA SER A 79 -1.24 -15.81 -4.74
C SER A 79 -1.47 -16.84 -5.84
N PHE A 80 -2.50 -16.67 -6.67
CA PHE A 80 -2.78 -17.56 -7.80
C PHE A 80 -1.63 -17.58 -8.82
N VAL A 81 -1.11 -16.41 -9.18
CA VAL A 81 -0.01 -16.29 -10.14
C VAL A 81 1.29 -16.91 -9.60
N ILE A 82 1.59 -16.70 -8.32
CA ILE A 82 2.75 -17.33 -7.66
C ILE A 82 2.62 -18.86 -7.69
N LEU A 83 1.43 -19.39 -7.40
CA LEU A 83 1.18 -20.84 -7.45
C LEU A 83 1.36 -21.42 -8.85
N LEU A 84 0.92 -20.70 -9.90
CA LEU A 84 1.14 -21.11 -11.29
C LEU A 84 2.63 -21.19 -11.63
N ILE A 85 3.42 -20.19 -11.23
CA ILE A 85 4.86 -20.15 -11.48
C ILE A 85 5.57 -21.30 -10.75
N ILE A 86 5.22 -21.55 -9.48
CA ILE A 86 5.77 -22.67 -8.70
C ILE A 86 5.38 -24.01 -9.35
N ARG A 87 4.15 -24.17 -9.82
CA ARG A 87 3.70 -25.38 -10.51
C ARG A 87 4.47 -25.61 -11.81
N PHE A 88 4.65 -24.55 -12.59
CA PHE A 88 5.41 -24.59 -13.83
C PHE A 88 6.88 -24.96 -13.59
N GLN A 89 7.51 -24.32 -12.60
CA GLN A 89 8.88 -24.66 -12.17
C GLN A 89 8.98 -26.13 -11.75
N SER A 90 8.05 -26.61 -10.91
CA SER A 90 8.04 -28.02 -10.49
C SER A 90 7.91 -29.01 -11.65
N TRP A 91 7.25 -28.60 -12.74
CA TRP A 91 7.12 -29.41 -13.94
C TRP A 91 8.44 -29.44 -14.72
N ILE A 92 9.10 -28.29 -14.89
CA ILE A 92 10.43 -28.20 -15.51
C ILE A 92 11.44 -29.04 -14.73
N ASP A 93 11.47 -28.91 -13.40
CA ASP A 93 12.39 -29.66 -12.53
C ASP A 93 12.19 -31.18 -12.67
N ARG A 94 10.94 -31.64 -12.79
CA ARG A 94 10.64 -33.06 -13.07
C ARG A 94 11.19 -33.51 -14.42
N GLN A 95 11.05 -32.69 -15.45
CA GLN A 95 11.53 -33.02 -16.80
C GLN A 95 13.06 -33.01 -16.90
N LEU A 96 13.73 -32.12 -16.17
CA LEU A 96 15.20 -32.08 -16.08
C LEU A 96 15.75 -33.33 -15.38
N LYS A 97 15.09 -33.80 -14.30
CA LYS A 97 15.47 -35.03 -13.59
C LYS A 97 15.38 -36.30 -14.44
N ILE A 98 14.54 -36.31 -15.48
CA ILE A 98 14.38 -37.45 -16.41
C ILE A 98 15.52 -37.49 -17.46
N GLY A 99 16.47 -36.55 -17.42
CA GLY A 99 17.76 -36.67 -18.12
C GLY A 99 17.81 -36.08 -19.53
N ARG A 100 16.92 -35.15 -19.89
CA ARG A 100 16.84 -34.64 -21.26
C ARG A 100 17.86 -33.54 -21.64
N LEU A 101 18.38 -32.74 -20.70
CA LEU A 101 19.27 -31.59 -21.00
C LEU A 101 20.20 -31.20 -19.82
N PRO A 102 21.47 -31.66 -19.77
CA PRO A 102 22.40 -31.36 -18.67
C PRO A 102 23.04 -29.95 -18.74
N HIS A 103 23.18 -29.35 -19.93
CA HIS A 103 23.91 -28.07 -20.10
C HIS A 103 23.07 -26.81 -19.83
N LEU A 104 21.73 -26.92 -19.78
CA LEU A 104 20.82 -25.79 -19.53
C LEU A 104 20.35 -25.68 -18.07
N MET A 105 20.74 -26.63 -17.21
CA MET A 105 20.22 -26.80 -15.86
C MET A 105 20.32 -25.51 -15.01
N SER A 106 21.48 -24.86 -15.04
CA SER A 106 21.73 -23.59 -14.34
C SER A 106 20.76 -22.48 -14.77
N LEU A 107 20.54 -22.28 -16.07
CA LEU A 107 19.69 -21.20 -16.56
C LEU A 107 18.20 -21.42 -16.24
N THR A 108 17.74 -22.67 -16.32
CA THR A 108 16.35 -23.05 -15.98
C THR A 108 16.00 -22.83 -14.51
N GLU A 109 16.96 -22.88 -13.59
CA GLU A 109 16.72 -22.62 -12.16
C GLU A 109 16.52 -21.13 -11.84
N PHE A 110 17.16 -20.24 -12.61
CA PHE A 110 17.02 -18.79 -12.45
C PHE A 110 15.81 -18.22 -13.18
N LEU A 111 15.41 -18.83 -14.29
CA LEU A 111 14.27 -18.42 -15.10
C LEU A 111 12.98 -18.17 -14.30
N PRO A 112 12.49 -19.09 -13.45
CA PRO A 112 11.26 -18.87 -12.68
C PRO A 112 11.42 -17.79 -11.60
N LYS A 113 12.62 -17.61 -11.04
CA LYS A 113 12.90 -16.55 -10.05
C LYS A 113 12.84 -15.17 -10.71
N ILE A 114 13.41 -15.03 -11.90
CA ILE A 114 13.35 -13.80 -12.70
C ILE A 114 11.91 -13.50 -13.12
N LEU A 115 11.18 -14.52 -13.61
CA LEU A 115 9.76 -14.40 -13.98
C LEU A 115 8.90 -13.98 -12.78
N LEU A 116 9.11 -14.60 -11.62
CA LEU A 116 8.42 -14.27 -10.37
C LEU A 116 8.67 -12.82 -9.96
N ALA A 117 9.93 -12.38 -9.98
CA ALA A 117 10.30 -11.01 -9.63
C ALA A 117 9.64 -10.01 -10.58
N LEU A 118 9.74 -10.23 -11.89
CA LEU A 118 9.18 -9.35 -12.91
C LEU A 118 7.65 -9.24 -12.80
N VAL A 119 6.97 -10.38 -12.65
CA VAL A 119 5.51 -10.43 -12.48
C VAL A 119 5.10 -9.71 -11.20
N THR A 120 5.80 -9.94 -10.08
CA THR A 120 5.50 -9.30 -8.79
C THR A 120 5.68 -7.79 -8.86
N THR A 121 6.73 -7.30 -9.54
CA THR A 121 6.95 -5.86 -9.76
C THR A 121 5.84 -5.22 -10.58
N ILE A 122 5.44 -5.84 -11.71
CA ILE A 122 4.34 -5.33 -12.55
C ILE A 122 3.03 -5.29 -11.74
N PHE A 123 2.73 -6.35 -11.00
CA PHE A 123 1.55 -6.41 -10.14
C PHE A 123 1.56 -5.33 -9.06
N SER A 124 2.72 -5.09 -8.44
CA SER A 124 2.88 -4.03 -7.43
C SER A 124 2.61 -2.65 -8.00
N ASP A 125 3.03 -2.38 -9.23
CA ASP A 125 2.78 -1.10 -9.91
C ASP A 125 1.32 -0.92 -10.31
N ILE A 126 0.67 -1.98 -10.80
CA ILE A 126 -0.78 -1.99 -11.08
C ILE A 126 -1.55 -1.77 -9.78
N TYR A 127 -1.17 -2.46 -8.70
CA TYR A 127 -1.76 -2.26 -7.38
C TYR A 127 -1.62 -0.81 -6.91
N LYS A 128 -0.43 -0.21 -7.01
CA LYS A 128 -0.21 1.20 -6.65
C LYS A 128 -1.05 2.16 -7.49
N ARG A 129 -1.30 1.85 -8.77
CA ARG A 129 -2.19 2.65 -9.62
C ARG A 129 -3.64 2.55 -9.17
N ILE A 130 -4.11 1.33 -8.91
CA ILE A 130 -5.47 1.07 -8.41
C ILE A 130 -5.67 1.71 -7.04
N ALA A 131 -4.71 1.54 -6.12
CA ALA A 131 -4.73 2.14 -4.79
C ALA A 131 -4.81 3.67 -4.89
N ARG A 132 -3.94 4.31 -5.69
CA ARG A 132 -4.00 5.78 -5.91
C ARG A 132 -5.33 6.22 -6.52
N TRP A 133 -5.88 5.45 -7.45
CA TRP A 133 -7.19 5.73 -8.03
C TRP A 133 -8.30 5.64 -6.97
N LEU A 134 -8.27 4.60 -6.13
CA LEU A 134 -9.24 4.41 -5.04
C LEU A 134 -9.12 5.51 -3.98
N THR A 135 -7.89 5.87 -3.58
CA THR A 135 -7.63 6.98 -2.64
C THR A 135 -8.11 8.32 -3.19
N ASN A 136 -7.99 8.54 -4.51
CA ASN A 136 -8.57 9.73 -5.16
C ASN A 136 -10.11 9.71 -5.14
N GLN A 137 -10.73 8.54 -5.22
CA GLN A 137 -12.20 8.38 -5.14
C GLN A 137 -12.74 8.50 -3.71
N GLU A 138 -11.97 8.12 -2.68
CA GLU A 138 -12.38 8.23 -1.27
C GLU A 138 -12.42 9.69 -0.74
N ASN A 139 -12.02 10.68 -1.54
CA ASN A 139 -12.15 12.12 -1.26
C ASN A 139 -11.67 12.48 0.15
N TYR A 140 -10.39 12.21 0.42
CA TYR A 140 -9.71 12.64 1.65
C TYR A 140 -9.57 14.17 1.69
N ARG A 141 -9.84 14.76 2.87
CA ARG A 141 -9.85 16.21 3.11
C ARG A 141 -8.42 16.77 3.28
N GLU A 142 -7.45 15.93 3.63
CA GLU A 142 -6.09 16.34 4.00
C GLU A 142 -5.01 15.58 3.22
N GLN A 143 -3.92 16.31 2.93
CA GLN A 143 -2.82 15.91 2.04
C GLN A 143 -1.94 14.77 2.62
N ARG A 144 -1.88 14.63 3.95
CA ARG A 144 -0.94 13.72 4.65
C ARG A 144 -1.31 12.23 4.57
N VAL A 145 -2.50 11.90 4.10
CA VAL A 145 -2.99 10.51 3.98
C VAL A 145 -2.64 9.89 2.61
N HIS A 146 -2.02 10.65 1.70
CA HIS A 146 -1.74 10.24 0.32
C HIS A 146 -0.27 9.86 0.05
N ASP A 147 0.62 10.06 1.02
CA ASP A 147 2.04 9.64 0.95
C ASP A 147 2.25 8.26 1.59
#